data_AF-A0A938K1D4-F1
#
_entry.id   AF-A0A938K1D4-F1
#
_cell.length_a   1.000
_cell.length_b   1.000
_cell.length_c   1.000
_cell.angle_alpha   90.00
_cell.angle_beta   90.00
_cell.angle_gamma   90.00
#
_symmetry.space_group_name_H-M   'P 1'
#
loop_
_entity.id
_entity.type
_entity.pdbx_description
1 polymer ?
#
loop_
_entity_poly.entity_id
_entity_poly.type
_entity_poly.pdbx_seq_one_letter_code
_entity_poly.pdbx_strand_id
1 'polypeptide(L)'
;METRESRRRGLRSGARQPPRSGRRQNHSAGLRALAARIRVKLPRRKLVDEILRQLPAGAPVLDLGCGPGSFPAAAYPLRVIRSDIDAAVRPRPENFVASDAAALPFPEGLFSAVILNHSLGHIRDARAVFKEIGRVLAPAGCLYIAIPDASTFSDRLYRWLAKGGGHVNPISDPAALVRAVQELTGLDHIATRLLFTSFCFLNRKHVAGRRLLESRRLLRYGSFGTDLELPLKWATLILRWLDRWTGARLSAYGWAFYFGPFFEIETAPSSNVCIRCGSGHAAAWLLAGSRVTRPRVGIRWFACPTCGARNFFTPD
;
A
#
# COMPACT_ATOMS: atom_id res chain seq x y z
N MET A 1 -67.77 -33.26 21.33
CA MET A 1 -67.69 -34.68 21.72
C MET A 1 -66.21 -34.98 21.96
N GLU A 2 -65.66 -34.62 23.13
CA GLU A 2 -65.61 -35.45 24.37
C GLU A 2 -64.96 -36.81 24.10
N THR A 3 -63.79 -37.14 24.65
CA THR A 3 -63.47 -37.39 26.07
C THR A 3 -61.92 -37.47 26.22
N ARG A 4 -61.23 -36.90 27.24
CA ARG A 4 -61.02 -37.38 28.64
C ARG A 4 -60.58 -38.86 28.70
N GLU A 5 -59.63 -39.35 29.49
CA GLU A 5 -58.78 -38.84 30.58
C GLU A 5 -57.81 -39.98 30.99
N SER A 6 -56.57 -39.64 31.38
CA SER A 6 -55.76 -40.15 32.51
C SER A 6 -55.58 -41.67 32.81
N ARG A 7 -54.32 -42.06 33.10
CA ARG A 7 -53.80 -42.74 34.33
C ARG A 7 -52.42 -43.36 34.05
N ARG A 8 -51.33 -42.81 34.59
CA ARG A 8 -50.69 -43.06 35.91
C ARG A 8 -49.73 -44.26 35.97
N ARG A 9 -48.48 -43.91 36.33
CA ARG A 9 -47.49 -44.62 37.19
C ARG A 9 -46.66 -45.75 36.57
N GLY A 10 -45.33 -45.67 36.82
CA GLY A 10 -44.46 -46.84 36.82
C GLY A 10 -42.99 -46.57 36.54
N LEU A 11 -42.25 -46.03 37.52
CA LEU A 11 -40.79 -46.03 37.56
C LEU A 11 -40.24 -47.47 37.64
N ARG A 12 -39.14 -47.76 36.91
CA ARG A 12 -37.93 -48.54 37.30
C ARG A 12 -37.14 -48.98 36.05
N SER A 13 -36.02 -48.34 35.78
CA SER A 13 -34.65 -48.78 36.12
C SER A 13 -34.11 -49.90 35.22
N GLY A 14 -33.26 -49.53 34.26
CA GLY A 14 -32.52 -50.45 33.40
C GLY A 14 -31.44 -49.71 32.62
N ALA A 15 -30.47 -49.13 33.33
CA ALA A 15 -29.32 -48.45 32.73
C ALA A 15 -28.45 -49.45 31.97
N ARG A 16 -28.47 -49.40 30.63
CA ARG A 16 -27.43 -50.01 29.78
C ARG A 16 -26.31 -48.99 29.60
N GLN A 17 -25.15 -49.27 30.19
CA GLN A 17 -23.91 -48.53 29.91
C GLN A 17 -23.43 -48.86 28.48
N PRO A 18 -23.02 -47.86 27.67
CA PRO A 18 -22.32 -48.12 26.43
C PRO A 18 -20.81 -48.34 26.69
N PRO A 19 -20.11 -49.05 25.80
CA PRO A 19 -18.73 -49.47 26.03
C PRO A 19 -17.76 -48.28 25.94
N ARG A 20 -16.84 -48.21 26.91
CA ARG A 20 -15.68 -47.31 26.89
C ARG A 20 -14.63 -47.87 25.91
N SER A 21 -14.69 -47.44 24.65
CA SER A 21 -13.55 -47.58 23.72
C SER A 21 -12.82 -46.24 23.60
N GLY A 22 -11.59 -46.20 24.11
CA GLY A 22 -10.72 -45.04 24.09
C GLY A 22 -10.42 -44.58 22.68
N ARG A 23 -10.88 -43.38 22.34
CA ARG A 23 -10.30 -42.55 21.30
C ARG A 23 -9.69 -41.35 22.00
N ARG A 24 -8.38 -41.42 22.32
CA ARG A 24 -7.58 -40.22 22.55
C ARG A 24 -7.58 -39.44 21.24
N GLN A 25 -8.60 -38.62 21.03
CA GLN A 25 -8.63 -37.69 19.91
C GLN A 25 -7.49 -36.70 20.16
N ASN A 26 -6.53 -36.65 19.24
CA ASN A 26 -5.45 -35.69 19.24
C ASN A 26 -6.04 -34.27 19.14
N HIS A 27 -6.38 -33.66 20.29
CA HIS A 27 -6.81 -32.27 20.40
C HIS A 27 -5.79 -31.30 19.75
N SER A 28 -4.51 -31.69 19.70
CA SER A 28 -3.44 -30.95 19.03
C SER A 28 -3.57 -30.90 17.50
N ALA A 29 -4.15 -31.92 16.87
CA ALA A 29 -4.36 -31.95 15.42
C ALA A 29 -5.55 -31.07 15.00
N GLY A 30 -6.63 -31.08 15.80
CA GLY A 30 -7.80 -30.21 15.60
C GLY A 30 -7.47 -28.72 15.81
N LEU A 31 -6.68 -28.38 16.83
CA LEU A 31 -6.23 -27.01 17.09
C LEU A 31 -5.26 -26.50 16.01
N ARG A 32 -4.38 -27.36 15.47
CA ARG A 32 -3.52 -26.99 14.33
C ARG A 32 -4.31 -26.81 13.03
N ALA A 33 -5.34 -27.62 12.80
CA ALA A 33 -6.24 -27.46 11.64
C ALA A 33 -7.15 -26.22 11.76
N LEU A 34 -7.58 -25.87 12.97
CA LEU A 34 -8.33 -24.65 13.26
C LEU A 34 -7.44 -23.39 13.16
N ALA A 35 -6.20 -23.44 13.67
CA ALA A 35 -5.20 -22.38 13.49
C ALA A 35 -4.75 -22.23 12.01
N ALA A 36 -4.80 -23.29 11.21
CA ALA A 36 -4.58 -23.23 9.77
C ALA A 36 -5.78 -22.63 8.99
N ARG A 37 -7.01 -22.83 9.49
CA ARG A 37 -8.25 -22.25 8.93
C ARG A 37 -8.50 -20.81 9.38
N ILE A 38 -7.97 -20.40 10.54
CA ILE A 38 -7.94 -19.02 11.03
C ILE A 38 -6.52 -18.46 10.82
N ARG A 39 -5.96 -18.61 9.62
CA ARG A 39 -5.07 -17.57 9.11
C ARG A 39 -5.97 -16.45 8.64
N VAL A 40 -6.29 -15.52 9.54
CA VAL A 40 -6.69 -14.19 9.10
C VAL A 40 -5.60 -13.75 8.12
N LYS A 41 -5.91 -13.71 6.83
CA LYS A 41 -5.04 -13.09 5.82
C LYS A 41 -5.02 -11.61 6.19
N LEU A 42 -4.11 -11.23 7.08
CA LEU A 42 -3.91 -9.84 7.49
C LEU A 42 -3.74 -9.02 6.20
N PRO A 43 -4.58 -7.99 5.97
CA PRO A 43 -4.65 -7.39 4.65
C PRO A 43 -3.34 -6.67 4.31
N ARG A 44 -3.02 -6.70 3.02
CA ARG A 44 -1.77 -6.24 2.39
C ARG A 44 -1.50 -4.74 2.68
N ARG A 45 -0.72 -4.40 3.71
CA ARG A 45 -0.43 -2.99 4.08
C ARG A 45 0.41 -2.30 3.00
N LYS A 46 -0.22 -1.49 2.14
CA LYS A 46 0.42 -0.33 1.51
C LYS A 46 0.28 0.87 2.46
N LEU A 47 1.08 1.92 2.25
CA LEU A 47 0.99 3.14 3.07
C LEU A 47 -0.41 3.77 3.01
N VAL A 48 -1.03 3.74 1.83
CA VAL A 48 -2.41 4.18 1.60
C VAL A 48 -3.43 3.44 2.48
N ASP A 49 -3.16 2.19 2.90
CA ASP A 49 -4.07 1.42 3.77
C ASP A 49 -4.36 2.14 5.10
N GLU A 50 -3.42 2.94 5.60
CA GLU A 50 -3.56 3.60 6.89
C GLU A 50 -4.69 4.61 6.90
N ILE A 51 -4.88 5.35 5.79
CA ILE A 51 -6.04 6.23 5.64
C ILE A 51 -7.29 5.41 5.31
N LEU A 52 -7.22 4.52 4.32
CA LEU A 52 -8.41 3.85 3.81
C LEU A 52 -9.12 2.97 4.85
N ARG A 53 -8.39 2.36 5.79
CA ARG A 53 -9.00 1.52 6.83
C ARG A 53 -9.67 2.30 7.96
N GLN A 54 -9.35 3.58 8.09
CA GLN A 54 -9.94 4.46 9.12
C GLN A 54 -11.22 5.14 8.61
N LEU A 55 -11.53 5.04 7.31
CA LEU A 55 -12.74 5.59 6.72
C LEU A 55 -13.97 4.70 6.99
N PRO A 56 -15.17 5.28 7.17
CA PRO A 56 -16.39 4.52 7.36
C PRO A 56 -16.76 3.73 6.09
N ALA A 57 -17.46 2.62 6.29
CA ALA A 57 -17.95 1.80 5.18
C ALA A 57 -18.84 2.64 4.24
N GLY A 58 -18.63 2.49 2.93
CA GLY A 58 -19.32 3.25 1.89
C GLY A 58 -18.79 4.67 1.67
N ALA A 59 -17.75 5.12 2.40
CA ALA A 59 -17.18 6.44 2.19
C ALA A 59 -16.67 6.60 0.73
N PRO A 60 -16.98 7.74 0.07
CA PRO A 60 -16.48 8.06 -1.25
C PRO A 60 -15.00 8.43 -1.21
N VAL A 61 -14.19 7.78 -2.04
CA VAL A 61 -12.74 8.01 -2.14
C VAL A 61 -12.34 8.24 -3.58
N LEU A 62 -11.55 9.28 -3.82
CA LEU A 62 -10.97 9.58 -5.13
C LEU A 62 -9.51 9.08 -5.20
N ASP A 63 -9.21 8.17 -6.12
CA ASP A 63 -7.84 7.82 -6.54
C ASP A 63 -7.48 8.73 -7.74
N LEU A 64 -6.68 9.78 -7.50
CA LEU A 64 -6.39 10.84 -8.48
C LEU A 64 -5.04 10.63 -9.17
N GLY A 65 -5.07 10.60 -10.51
CA GLY A 65 -3.94 10.16 -11.32
C GLY A 65 -3.67 8.66 -11.10
N CYS A 66 -4.75 7.88 -11.12
CA CYS A 66 -4.76 6.49 -10.66
C CYS A 66 -3.95 5.53 -11.56
N GLY A 67 -3.70 5.88 -12.83
CA GLY A 67 -3.27 4.94 -13.85
C GLY A 67 -4.08 3.63 -13.79
N PRO A 68 -3.45 2.44 -13.79
CA PRO A 68 -4.17 1.16 -13.67
C PRO A 68 -4.76 0.89 -12.27
N GLY A 69 -4.62 1.82 -11.33
CA GLY A 69 -5.07 1.74 -9.94
C GLY A 69 -3.92 1.80 -8.94
N SER A 70 -4.01 2.72 -7.97
CA SER A 70 -2.98 2.90 -6.92
C SER A 70 -3.05 1.79 -5.86
N PHE A 71 -4.25 1.30 -5.57
CA PHE A 71 -4.52 0.29 -4.55
C PHE A 71 -5.68 -0.63 -4.96
N PRO A 72 -5.75 -1.86 -4.38
CA PRO A 72 -6.83 -2.79 -4.70
C PRO A 72 -8.14 -2.34 -4.03
N ALA A 73 -8.98 -1.59 -4.74
CA ALA A 73 -10.24 -1.04 -4.21
C ALA A 73 -11.13 -2.10 -3.53
N ALA A 74 -11.24 -3.30 -4.12
CA ALA A 74 -12.03 -4.41 -3.57
C ALA A 74 -11.53 -4.93 -2.20
N ALA A 75 -10.36 -4.50 -1.72
CA ALA A 75 -9.88 -4.81 -0.37
C ALA A 75 -10.52 -3.94 0.72
N TYR A 76 -11.32 -2.95 0.34
CA TYR A 76 -11.93 -1.98 1.25
C TYR A 76 -13.44 -1.89 1.02
N PRO A 77 -14.23 -1.73 2.09
CA PRO A 77 -15.66 -1.47 1.97
C PRO A 77 -15.92 0.01 1.62
N LEU A 78 -15.31 0.53 0.55
CA LEU A 78 -15.34 1.95 0.18
C LEU A 78 -15.89 2.14 -1.24
N ARG A 79 -16.46 3.32 -1.52
CA ARG A 79 -16.84 3.71 -2.88
C ARG A 79 -15.67 4.41 -3.54
N VAL A 80 -14.81 3.64 -4.21
CA VAL A 80 -13.61 4.17 -4.87
C VAL A 80 -13.96 4.62 -6.28
N ILE A 81 -13.78 5.90 -6.56
CA ILE A 81 -13.82 6.53 -7.87
C ILE A 81 -12.37 6.77 -8.30
N ARG A 82 -12.09 6.52 -9.58
CA ARG A 82 -10.75 6.62 -10.14
C ARG A 82 -10.72 7.66 -11.23
N SER A 83 -9.72 8.54 -11.20
CA SER A 83 -9.56 9.60 -12.17
C SER A 83 -8.13 9.61 -12.72
N ASP A 84 -8.01 9.73 -14.04
CA ASP A 84 -6.72 9.95 -14.73
C ASP A 84 -6.96 10.75 -16.01
N ILE A 85 -5.97 11.52 -16.45
CA ILE A 85 -6.04 12.24 -17.72
C ILE A 85 -5.92 11.29 -18.91
N ASP A 86 -5.22 10.17 -18.75
CA ASP A 86 -5.05 9.17 -19.80
C ASP A 86 -6.28 8.24 -19.90
N ALA A 87 -7.18 8.55 -20.83
CA ALA A 87 -8.34 7.70 -21.12
C ALA A 87 -7.97 6.30 -21.65
N ALA A 88 -6.74 6.11 -22.13
CA ALA A 88 -6.23 4.87 -22.70
C ALA A 88 -5.52 3.97 -21.66
N VAL A 89 -5.62 4.27 -20.37
CA VAL A 89 -5.14 3.41 -19.29
C VAL A 89 -5.61 1.96 -19.48
N ARG A 90 -4.65 1.02 -19.35
CA ARG A 90 -4.88 -0.43 -19.43
C ARG A 90 -4.11 -1.18 -18.33
N PRO A 91 -4.74 -2.17 -17.65
CA PRO A 91 -6.19 -2.43 -17.68
C PRO A 91 -6.97 -1.21 -17.15
N ARG A 92 -8.13 -0.92 -17.75
CA ARG A 92 -8.98 0.18 -17.28
C ARG A 92 -9.56 -0.23 -15.94
N PRO A 93 -9.36 0.55 -14.87
CA PRO A 93 -9.86 0.15 -13.57
C PRO A 93 -11.37 0.44 -13.47
N GLU A 94 -12.02 -0.19 -12.50
CA GLU A 94 -13.44 0.05 -12.18
C GLU A 94 -13.66 1.50 -11.72
N ASN A 95 -14.88 2.02 -11.97
CA ASN A 95 -15.30 3.38 -11.63
C ASN A 95 -14.36 4.47 -12.15
N PHE A 96 -13.88 4.31 -13.38
CA PHE A 96 -12.89 5.20 -14.00
C PHE A 96 -13.50 6.35 -14.79
N VAL A 97 -13.05 7.56 -14.47
CA VAL A 97 -13.37 8.83 -15.12
C VAL A 97 -12.10 9.39 -15.76
N ALA A 98 -12.14 9.64 -17.08
CA ALA A 98 -11.07 10.36 -17.75
C ALA A 98 -11.25 11.86 -17.47
N SER A 99 -10.33 12.49 -16.73
CA SER A 99 -10.43 13.91 -16.41
C SER A 99 -9.08 14.53 -16.08
N ASP A 100 -8.97 15.84 -16.28
CA ASP A 100 -7.85 16.63 -15.79
C ASP A 100 -8.00 16.83 -14.27
N ALA A 101 -6.93 16.57 -13.52
CA ALA A 101 -6.89 16.80 -12.08
C ALA A 101 -7.07 18.30 -11.73
N ALA A 102 -6.76 19.21 -12.66
CA ALA A 102 -6.91 20.65 -12.49
C ALA A 102 -8.34 21.15 -12.76
N ALA A 103 -9.25 20.28 -13.22
CA ALA A 103 -10.66 20.59 -13.45
C ALA A 103 -11.52 19.31 -13.30
N LEU A 104 -11.81 18.92 -12.05
CA LEU A 104 -12.46 17.66 -11.73
C LEU A 104 -13.98 17.72 -11.99
N PRO A 105 -14.57 16.73 -12.69
CA PRO A 105 -16.00 16.68 -13.00
C PRO A 105 -16.83 16.14 -11.83
N PHE A 106 -16.52 16.58 -10.60
CA PHE A 106 -17.18 16.16 -9.37
C PHE A 106 -17.73 17.38 -8.63
N PRO A 107 -18.89 17.26 -7.95
CA PRO A 107 -19.41 18.31 -7.11
C PRO A 107 -18.49 18.62 -5.92
N GLU A 108 -18.67 19.81 -5.36
CA GLU A 108 -17.99 20.24 -4.14
C GLU A 108 -18.34 19.32 -2.96
N GLY A 109 -17.38 19.08 -2.05
CA GLY A 109 -17.64 18.37 -0.81
C GLY A 109 -17.96 16.88 -0.94
N LEU A 110 -17.75 16.26 -2.11
CA LEU A 110 -18.18 14.90 -2.38
C LEU A 110 -17.33 13.84 -1.65
N PHE A 111 -16.02 14.01 -1.62
CA PHE A 111 -15.11 12.94 -1.22
C PHE A 111 -14.72 13.02 0.26
N SER A 112 -14.75 11.87 0.93
CA SER A 112 -14.20 11.74 2.28
C SER A 112 -12.68 11.57 2.27
N ALA A 113 -12.11 11.11 1.15
CA ALA A 113 -10.67 11.06 0.97
C ALA A 113 -10.24 11.23 -0.49
N VAL A 114 -9.10 11.89 -0.68
CA VAL A 114 -8.42 11.99 -1.97
C VAL A 114 -7.01 11.38 -1.83
N ILE A 115 -6.65 10.51 -2.76
CA ILE A 115 -5.36 9.79 -2.80
C ILE A 115 -4.60 10.23 -4.05
N LEU A 116 -3.47 10.94 -3.88
CA LEU A 116 -2.48 11.19 -4.92
C LEU A 116 -1.24 10.33 -4.65
N ASN A 117 -1.20 9.13 -5.23
CA ASN A 117 -0.09 8.21 -5.02
C ASN A 117 0.87 8.19 -6.21
N HIS A 118 1.99 8.90 -6.10
CA HIS A 118 3.03 9.03 -7.14
C HIS A 118 2.53 9.60 -8.47
N SER A 119 1.40 10.31 -8.46
CA SER A 119 0.83 10.98 -9.64
C SER A 119 1.21 12.45 -9.75
N LEU A 120 1.37 13.15 -8.61
CA LEU A 120 1.64 14.59 -8.56
C LEU A 120 2.91 15.00 -9.34
N GLY A 121 3.91 14.12 -9.39
CA GLY A 121 5.12 14.37 -10.19
C GLY A 121 4.85 14.51 -11.68
N HIS A 122 3.74 13.98 -12.20
CA HIS A 122 3.34 14.04 -13.61
C HIS A 122 2.39 15.20 -13.92
N ILE A 123 1.94 15.95 -12.91
CA ILE A 123 0.99 17.04 -13.05
C ILE A 123 1.75 18.36 -13.27
N ARG A 124 1.33 19.14 -14.27
CA ARG A 124 1.98 20.42 -14.62
C ARG A 124 1.61 21.56 -13.68
N ASP A 125 0.32 21.72 -13.36
CA ASP A 125 -0.18 22.76 -12.47
C ASP A 125 -0.66 22.18 -11.14
N ALA A 126 0.29 21.96 -10.22
CA ALA A 126 -0.04 21.44 -8.90
C ALA A 126 -0.93 22.39 -8.07
N ARG A 127 -0.84 23.71 -8.28
CA ARG A 127 -1.67 24.66 -7.52
C ARG A 127 -3.14 24.57 -7.94
N ALA A 128 -3.43 24.48 -9.24
CA ALA A 128 -4.79 24.24 -9.73
C ALA A 128 -5.36 22.92 -9.20
N VAL A 129 -4.54 21.86 -9.18
CA VAL A 129 -4.94 20.56 -8.61
C VAL A 129 -5.24 20.67 -7.11
N PHE A 130 -4.43 21.37 -6.32
CA PHE A 130 -4.72 21.55 -4.90
C PHE A 130 -6.02 22.31 -4.66
N LYS A 131 -6.32 23.34 -5.46
CA LYS A 131 -7.62 24.03 -5.39
C LYS A 131 -8.79 23.09 -5.67
N GLU A 132 -8.69 22.28 -6.72
CA GLU A 132 -9.73 21.30 -7.05
C GLU A 132 -9.87 20.21 -5.98
N ILE A 133 -8.76 19.74 -5.41
CA ILE A 133 -8.77 18.80 -4.28
C ILE A 133 -9.50 19.41 -3.08
N GLY A 134 -9.18 20.65 -2.72
CA GLY A 134 -9.85 21.39 -1.65
C GLY A 134 -11.36 21.50 -1.91
N ARG A 135 -11.75 21.83 -3.14
CA ARG A 135 -13.16 21.92 -3.54
C ARG A 135 -13.90 20.59 -3.44
N VAL A 136 -13.35 19.50 -3.98
CA VAL A 136 -14.07 18.21 -4.03
C VAL A 136 -14.04 17.45 -2.71
N LEU A 137 -13.18 17.81 -1.77
CA LEU A 137 -13.13 17.22 -0.43
C LEU A 137 -14.25 17.75 0.45
N ALA A 138 -14.88 16.84 1.19
CA ALA A 138 -15.79 17.18 2.27
C ALA A 138 -15.05 17.98 3.37
N PRO A 139 -15.74 18.80 4.19
CA PRO A 139 -15.11 19.58 5.27
C PRO A 139 -14.29 18.78 6.29
N ALA A 140 -14.58 17.50 6.48
CA ALA A 140 -13.82 16.58 7.34
C ALA A 140 -13.08 15.49 6.52
N GLY A 141 -12.83 15.77 5.24
CA GLY A 141 -12.13 14.88 4.33
C GLY A 141 -10.63 14.85 4.60
N CYS A 142 -9.96 13.85 4.05
CA CYS A 142 -8.52 13.69 4.20
C CYS A 142 -7.80 13.55 2.86
N LEU A 143 -6.52 13.92 2.86
CA LEU A 143 -5.69 13.90 1.67
C LEU A 143 -4.40 13.13 1.93
N TYR A 144 -4.11 12.19 1.04
CA TYR A 144 -2.85 11.48 0.97
C TYR A 144 -2.06 11.93 -0.24
N ILE A 145 -0.78 12.27 -0.06
CA ILE A 145 0.13 12.54 -1.17
C ILE A 145 1.40 11.71 -1.00
N ALA A 146 1.70 10.80 -1.92
CA ALA A 146 3.02 10.19 -2.02
C ALA A 146 3.76 10.72 -3.24
N ILE A 147 4.99 11.18 -3.05
CA ILE A 147 5.78 11.78 -4.13
C ILE A 147 7.27 11.51 -3.96
N PRO A 148 8.02 11.24 -5.04
CA PRO A 148 9.47 11.27 -5.05
C PRO A 148 10.05 12.64 -4.65
N ASP A 149 11.22 12.62 -4.04
CA ASP A 149 12.07 13.79 -3.83
C ASP A 149 13.01 13.95 -5.02
N ALA A 150 12.86 15.06 -5.76
CA ALA A 150 13.65 15.37 -6.94
C ALA A 150 15.15 15.53 -6.67
N SER A 151 15.53 15.78 -5.42
CA SER A 151 16.92 15.89 -5.01
C SER A 151 17.61 14.53 -4.83
N THR A 152 16.84 13.45 -4.63
CA THR A 152 17.39 12.13 -4.31
C THR A 152 18.11 11.47 -5.49
N PHE A 153 19.10 10.64 -5.17
CA PHE A 153 19.78 9.80 -6.15
C PHE A 153 18.80 8.92 -6.94
N SER A 154 17.81 8.33 -6.26
CA SER A 154 16.83 7.46 -6.90
C SER A 154 15.97 8.18 -7.93
N ASP A 155 15.50 9.40 -7.63
CA ASP A 155 14.68 10.16 -8.57
C ASP A 155 15.50 10.69 -9.75
N ARG A 156 16.74 11.14 -9.50
CA ARG A 156 17.69 11.54 -10.57
C ARG A 156 17.94 10.39 -11.55
N LEU A 157 18.17 9.18 -11.03
CA LEU A 157 18.33 7.98 -11.85
C LEU A 157 17.07 7.68 -12.67
N TYR A 158 15.88 7.77 -12.05
CA TYR A 158 14.61 7.58 -12.74
C TYR A 158 14.41 8.59 -13.88
N ARG A 159 14.59 9.89 -13.61
CA ARG A 159 14.49 10.97 -14.62
C ARG A 159 15.44 10.74 -15.79
N TRP A 160 16.69 10.36 -15.51
CA TRP A 160 17.68 10.07 -16.54
C TRP A 160 17.29 8.90 -17.45
N LEU A 161 16.62 7.87 -16.90
CA LEU A 161 16.11 6.73 -17.67
C LEU A 161 14.83 7.04 -18.46
N ALA A 162 14.00 7.94 -17.95
CA ALA A 162 12.67 8.24 -18.49
C ALA A 162 12.64 9.25 -19.65
N LYS A 163 13.78 9.86 -20.04
CA LYS A 163 13.97 10.85 -21.14
C LYS A 163 12.70 11.18 -21.96
N GLY A 164 11.86 12.07 -21.44
CA GLY A 164 10.68 12.61 -22.12
C GLY A 164 9.33 12.36 -21.43
N GLY A 165 9.20 11.34 -20.57
CA GLY A 165 7.93 10.99 -19.89
C GLY A 165 7.93 11.07 -18.35
N GLY A 166 8.98 11.66 -17.75
CA GLY A 166 9.24 11.64 -16.30
C GLY A 166 8.53 12.71 -15.47
N HIS A 167 8.85 12.78 -14.16
CA HIS A 167 8.30 13.75 -13.22
C HIS A 167 8.53 15.20 -13.71
N VAL A 168 7.50 15.85 -14.25
CA VAL A 168 7.53 17.25 -14.71
C VAL A 168 7.56 18.24 -13.56
N ASN A 169 7.08 17.85 -12.37
CA ASN A 169 7.12 18.69 -11.18
C ASN A 169 8.26 18.26 -10.24
N PRO A 170 9.37 19.02 -10.15
CA PRO A 170 10.50 18.69 -9.28
C PRO A 170 10.26 19.19 -7.86
N ILE A 171 9.54 18.40 -7.06
CA ILE A 171 9.36 18.71 -5.65
C ILE A 171 10.60 18.23 -4.89
N SER A 172 11.29 19.16 -4.24
CA SER A 172 12.46 18.90 -3.38
C SER A 172 12.36 19.56 -2.00
N ASP A 173 11.39 20.45 -1.79
CA ASP A 173 11.11 21.06 -0.49
C ASP A 173 9.78 20.52 0.08
N PRO A 174 9.82 19.60 1.05
CA PRO A 174 8.61 19.03 1.65
C PRO A 174 7.81 20.09 2.43
N ALA A 175 8.46 21.08 3.02
CA ALA A 175 7.78 22.13 3.79
C ALA A 175 7.04 23.09 2.85
N ALA A 176 7.61 23.42 1.69
CA ALA A 176 6.90 24.19 0.66
C ALA A 176 5.66 23.46 0.14
N LEU A 177 5.75 22.14 -0.06
CA LEU A 177 4.59 21.34 -0.46
C LEU A 177 3.48 21.40 0.60
N VAL A 178 3.85 21.18 1.87
CA VAL A 178 2.91 21.24 3.00
C VAL A 178 2.22 22.59 3.06
N ARG A 179 2.99 23.70 3.00
CA ARG A 179 2.43 25.06 3.00
C ARG A 179 1.46 25.28 1.83
N ALA A 180 1.83 24.86 0.62
CA ALA A 180 0.98 25.03 -0.55
C ALA A 180 -0.34 24.24 -0.46
N VAL A 181 -0.29 23.02 0.10
CA VAL A 181 -1.51 22.23 0.34
C VAL A 181 -2.37 22.90 1.40
N GLN A 182 -1.81 23.31 2.54
CA GLN A 182 -2.55 24.01 3.60
C GLN A 182 -3.21 25.29 3.08
N GLU A 183 -2.45 26.13 2.34
CA GLU A 183 -2.94 27.38 1.76
C GLU A 183 -4.12 27.16 0.79
N LEU A 184 -4.06 26.14 -0.05
CA LEU A 184 -5.01 25.95 -1.16
C LEU A 184 -6.16 24.99 -0.85
N THR A 185 -6.05 24.17 0.19
CA THR A 185 -7.09 23.21 0.61
C THR A 185 -7.69 23.51 1.97
N GLY A 186 -6.99 24.29 2.82
CA GLY A 186 -7.37 24.49 4.22
C GLY A 186 -7.13 23.26 5.12
N LEU A 187 -6.58 22.17 4.61
CA LEU A 187 -6.34 20.95 5.39
C LEU A 187 -5.08 21.06 6.24
N ASP A 188 -5.17 20.71 7.52
CA ASP A 188 -4.00 20.61 8.39
C ASP A 188 -3.10 19.44 8.01
N HIS A 189 -1.79 19.67 8.09
CA HIS A 189 -0.79 18.62 7.92
C HIS A 189 -0.59 17.84 9.22
N ILE A 190 -0.86 16.53 9.17
CA ILE A 190 -0.80 15.64 10.33
C ILE A 190 0.59 15.02 10.45
N ALA A 191 1.11 14.49 9.34
CA ALA A 191 2.33 13.70 9.34
C ALA A 191 3.02 13.68 7.98
N THR A 192 4.34 13.60 8.01
CA THR A 192 5.17 13.26 6.85
C THR A 192 5.96 12.00 7.16
N ARG A 193 5.89 11.00 6.28
CA ARG A 193 6.70 9.78 6.35
C ARG A 193 7.76 9.77 5.25
N LEU A 194 9.01 9.45 5.62
CA LEU A 194 10.08 9.22 4.66
C LEU A 194 9.86 7.90 3.90
N LEU A 195 9.94 7.99 2.57
CA LEU A 195 9.89 6.84 1.68
C LEU A 195 11.29 6.43 1.24
N PHE A 196 11.44 5.15 0.97
CA PHE A 196 12.72 4.57 0.62
C PHE A 196 12.67 3.87 -0.74
N THR A 197 13.79 3.90 -1.47
CA THR A 197 13.83 3.27 -2.80
C THR A 197 14.08 1.78 -2.68
N SER A 198 13.42 1.01 -3.55
CA SER A 198 13.79 -0.39 -3.85
C SER A 198 14.28 -0.55 -5.28
N PHE A 199 14.34 0.55 -6.04
CA PHE A 199 14.52 0.56 -7.49
C PHE A 199 13.57 -0.40 -8.22
N CYS A 200 12.37 -0.65 -7.67
CA CYS A 200 11.41 -1.56 -8.27
C CYS A 200 11.02 -1.17 -9.70
N PHE A 201 11.13 0.11 -10.08
CA PHE A 201 10.95 0.60 -11.44
C PHE A 201 11.97 0.03 -12.45
N LEU A 202 13.13 -0.48 -12.00
CA LEU A 202 14.11 -1.20 -12.83
C LEU A 202 13.74 -2.68 -13.00
N ASN A 203 12.85 -3.21 -12.17
CA ASN A 203 12.49 -4.62 -12.20
C ASN A 203 11.44 -4.88 -13.28
N ARG A 204 11.79 -5.67 -14.30
CA ARG A 204 10.87 -6.02 -15.39
C ARG A 204 9.57 -6.67 -14.90
N LYS A 205 9.59 -7.44 -13.80
CA LYS A 205 8.37 -8.04 -13.22
C LYS A 205 7.45 -6.99 -12.57
N HIS A 206 7.97 -5.80 -12.24
CA HIS A 206 7.19 -4.65 -11.84
C HIS A 206 6.62 -3.91 -13.06
N VAL A 207 7.45 -3.74 -14.09
CA VAL A 207 7.15 -2.94 -15.29
C VAL A 207 6.25 -3.69 -16.29
N ALA A 208 6.31 -5.02 -16.36
CA ALA A 208 5.55 -5.82 -17.33
C ALA A 208 4.01 -5.69 -17.23
N GLY A 209 3.49 -5.00 -16.21
CA GLY A 209 2.06 -4.66 -16.08
C GLY A 209 1.76 -3.15 -16.10
N ARG A 210 2.75 -2.28 -16.35
CA ARG A 210 2.57 -0.82 -16.42
C ARG A 210 3.23 -0.32 -17.70
N ARG A 211 2.49 0.42 -18.54
CA ARG A 211 2.98 1.05 -19.78
C ARG A 211 3.95 2.20 -19.52
N LEU A 212 4.80 2.10 -18.49
CA LEU A 212 5.46 3.27 -17.94
C LEU A 212 6.64 3.76 -18.80
N LEU A 213 7.26 2.90 -19.62
CA LEU A 213 8.55 3.24 -20.21
C LEU A 213 8.69 2.66 -21.62
N GLU A 214 8.15 3.37 -22.62
CA GLU A 214 8.52 3.21 -24.05
C GLU A 214 9.94 3.77 -24.33
N SER A 215 10.78 3.99 -23.30
CA SER A 215 12.14 4.47 -23.52
C SER A 215 13.03 3.32 -24.03
N ARG A 216 13.48 3.43 -25.28
CA ARG A 216 14.40 2.50 -25.96
C ARG A 216 15.66 2.15 -25.14
N ARG A 217 16.04 2.94 -24.12
CA ARG A 217 17.17 2.67 -23.21
C ARG A 217 16.86 1.61 -22.16
N LEU A 218 15.67 1.63 -21.56
CA LEU A 218 15.24 0.57 -20.64
C LEU A 218 14.89 -0.71 -21.40
N LEU A 219 14.48 -0.61 -22.66
CA LEU A 219 14.46 -1.77 -23.55
C LEU A 219 15.88 -2.28 -23.83
N ARG A 220 16.91 -1.44 -24.01
CA ARG A 220 18.31 -1.91 -24.19
C ARG A 220 18.91 -2.57 -22.94
N TYR A 221 18.58 -2.08 -21.73
CA TYR A 221 19.04 -2.71 -20.48
C TYR A 221 18.09 -3.80 -19.94
N GLY A 222 16.81 -3.79 -20.32
CA GLY A 222 15.80 -4.80 -20.02
C GLY A 222 15.67 -5.90 -21.10
N SER A 223 16.36 -5.74 -22.24
CA SER A 223 16.59 -6.79 -23.25
C SER A 223 17.84 -7.63 -22.97
N PHE A 224 18.66 -7.29 -21.98
CA PHE A 224 19.48 -8.29 -21.32
C PHE A 224 18.55 -9.08 -20.42
N GLY A 225 18.23 -10.33 -20.79
CA GLY A 225 17.32 -11.23 -20.07
C GLY A 225 17.78 -11.66 -18.67
N THR A 226 18.47 -10.82 -17.91
CA THR A 226 18.99 -11.10 -16.58
C THR A 226 17.97 -10.70 -15.51
N ASP A 227 17.70 -11.63 -14.57
CA ASP A 227 16.86 -11.36 -13.42
C ASP A 227 17.58 -10.36 -12.48
N LEU A 228 17.19 -9.08 -12.54
CA LEU A 228 17.76 -8.01 -11.70
C LEU A 228 17.35 -8.13 -10.22
N GLU A 229 16.53 -9.10 -9.82
CA GLU A 229 16.07 -9.17 -8.44
C GLU A 229 17.22 -9.28 -7.41
N LEU A 230 18.25 -10.08 -7.69
CA LEU A 230 19.38 -10.23 -6.76
C LEU A 230 20.27 -8.97 -6.70
N PRO A 231 20.71 -8.38 -7.83
CA PRO A 231 21.40 -7.09 -7.82
C PRO A 231 20.61 -5.98 -7.10
N LEU A 232 19.30 -5.88 -7.31
CA LEU A 232 18.46 -4.88 -6.65
C LEU A 232 18.40 -5.10 -5.13
N LYS A 233 18.29 -6.37 -4.68
CA LYS A 233 18.34 -6.71 -3.24
C LYS A 233 19.66 -6.25 -2.62
N TRP A 234 20.80 -6.51 -3.27
CA TRP A 234 22.10 -6.05 -2.80
C TRP A 234 22.23 -4.53 -2.82
N ALA A 235 21.83 -3.87 -3.91
CA ALA A 235 21.86 -2.41 -4.01
C ALA A 235 21.07 -1.75 -2.87
N THR A 236 19.85 -2.22 -2.60
CA THR A 236 19.04 -1.70 -1.48
C THR A 236 19.73 -1.92 -0.13
N LEU A 237 20.26 -3.12 0.14
CA LEU A 237 20.98 -3.41 1.38
C LEU A 237 22.21 -2.51 1.57
N ILE A 238 23.01 -2.34 0.52
CA ILE A 238 24.23 -1.51 0.53
C ILE A 238 23.86 -0.04 0.77
N LEU A 239 22.85 0.49 0.08
CA LEU A 239 22.42 1.88 0.33
C LEU A 239 21.92 2.08 1.76
N ARG A 240 21.13 1.16 2.33
CA ARG A 240 20.69 1.24 3.73
C ARG A 240 21.85 1.10 4.72
N TRP A 241 22.91 0.38 4.35
CA TRP A 241 24.11 0.27 5.16
C TRP A 241 24.95 1.55 5.09
N LEU A 242 25.15 2.10 3.89
CA LEU A 242 25.84 3.38 3.66
C LEU A 242 25.13 4.53 4.35
N ASP A 243 23.80 4.63 4.27
CA ASP A 243 23.02 5.67 4.95
C ASP A 243 23.24 5.62 6.47
N ARG A 244 23.32 4.42 7.07
CA ARG A 244 23.60 4.26 8.51
C ARG A 244 25.03 4.61 8.89
N TRP A 245 26.00 4.36 8.00
CA TRP A 245 27.41 4.61 8.29
C TRP A 245 27.82 6.07 8.04
N THR A 246 27.26 6.70 7.02
CA THR A 246 27.66 8.05 6.56
C THR A 246 26.66 9.13 6.95
N GLY A 247 25.43 8.78 7.33
CA GLY A 247 24.32 9.72 7.45
C GLY A 247 23.82 10.25 6.09
N ALA A 248 24.40 9.80 4.98
CA ALA A 248 23.91 10.15 3.65
C ALA A 248 22.49 9.59 3.47
N ARG A 249 21.62 10.31 2.75
CA ARG A 249 20.23 9.87 2.49
C ARG A 249 20.11 9.23 1.09
N LEU A 250 21.09 8.42 0.69
CA LEU A 250 21.18 7.85 -0.67
C LEU A 250 20.02 6.90 -0.96
N SER A 251 19.50 6.30 0.10
CA SER A 251 18.50 5.27 0.07
C SER A 251 17.07 5.85 0.21
N ALA A 252 16.96 7.13 0.55
CA ALA A 252 15.71 7.89 0.52
C ALA A 252 15.18 8.03 -0.91
N TYR A 253 13.86 8.04 -1.04
CA TYR A 253 13.16 8.15 -2.32
C TYR A 253 12.28 9.39 -2.39
N GLY A 254 11.60 9.73 -1.30
CA GLY A 254 10.62 10.80 -1.28
C GLY A 254 9.80 10.78 0.00
N TRP A 255 8.56 11.23 -0.07
CA TRP A 255 7.72 11.42 1.10
C TRP A 255 6.29 10.96 0.85
N ALA A 256 5.64 10.53 1.93
CA ALA A 256 4.19 10.40 2.02
C ALA A 256 3.67 11.42 3.05
N PHE A 257 2.76 12.29 2.61
CA PHE A 257 2.14 13.34 3.40
C PHE A 257 0.69 12.96 3.70
N TYR A 258 0.26 13.30 4.91
CA TYR A 258 -1.07 13.01 5.43
C TYR A 258 -1.69 14.34 5.90
N PHE A 259 -2.86 14.68 5.37
CA PHE A 259 -3.60 15.90 5.73
C PHE A 259 -5.05 15.58 6.08
N GLY A 260 -5.68 16.42 6.92
CA GLY A 260 -7.08 16.32 7.33
C GLY A 260 -7.25 16.05 8.83
N PRO A 261 -8.39 15.47 9.27
CA PRO A 261 -8.65 15.24 10.69
C PRO A 261 -7.69 14.21 11.28
N PHE A 262 -7.50 14.23 12.61
CA PHE A 262 -6.54 13.38 13.32
C PHE A 262 -6.78 11.88 13.05
N PHE A 263 -5.84 11.23 12.36
CA PHE A 263 -5.78 9.78 12.16
C PHE A 263 -4.61 9.19 12.95
N GLU A 264 -4.73 7.93 13.35
CA GLU A 264 -3.58 7.19 13.87
C GLU A 264 -2.66 6.82 12.69
N ILE A 265 -1.60 7.61 12.48
CA ILE A 265 -0.61 7.41 11.43
C ILE A 265 0.71 6.97 12.04
N GLU A 266 1.20 5.79 11.64
CA GLU A 266 2.46 5.25 12.13
C GLU A 266 3.63 5.97 11.45
N THR A 267 4.21 7.01 12.05
CA THR A 267 5.27 7.81 11.38
C THR A 267 6.59 7.07 11.14
N ALA A 268 6.74 5.86 11.71
CA ALA A 268 7.92 5.04 11.56
C ALA A 268 8.28 4.82 10.07
N PRO A 269 9.58 4.94 9.72
CA PRO A 269 10.02 4.69 8.37
C PRO A 269 9.72 3.25 7.95
N SER A 270 9.32 3.08 6.69
CA SER A 270 9.14 1.74 6.09
C SER A 270 10.34 1.42 5.21
N SER A 271 11.51 1.17 5.81
CA SER A 271 12.78 1.00 5.08
C SER A 271 12.83 -0.28 4.23
N ASN A 272 12.03 -1.29 4.60
CA ASN A 272 11.95 -2.59 3.94
C ASN A 272 10.97 -2.53 2.75
N VAL A 273 11.45 -2.01 1.63
CA VAL A 273 10.66 -1.82 0.40
C VAL A 273 10.88 -2.97 -0.58
N CYS A 274 9.79 -3.58 -1.03
CA CYS A 274 9.87 -4.73 -1.92
C CYS A 274 10.34 -4.35 -3.33
N ILE A 275 11.42 -4.98 -3.81
CA ILE A 275 12.01 -4.80 -5.14
C ILE A 275 11.09 -5.22 -6.32
N ARG A 276 9.98 -5.91 -6.04
CA ARG A 276 9.03 -6.37 -7.07
C ARG A 276 7.77 -5.51 -7.14
N CYS A 277 7.17 -5.16 -6.00
CA CYS A 277 5.90 -4.43 -5.98
C CYS A 277 5.98 -3.04 -5.35
N GLY A 278 7.14 -2.62 -4.83
CA GLY A 278 7.34 -1.30 -4.24
C GLY A 278 6.66 -1.08 -2.89
N SER A 279 5.98 -2.08 -2.31
CA SER A 279 5.36 -1.91 -0.99
C SER A 279 6.43 -1.83 0.10
N GLY A 280 6.41 -0.76 0.90
CA GLY A 280 7.21 -0.60 2.11
C GLY A 280 6.58 -1.29 3.31
N HIS A 281 7.43 -1.80 4.20
CA HIS A 281 7.05 -2.42 5.47
C HIS A 281 7.96 -1.89 6.57
N ALA A 282 7.40 -1.54 7.73
CA ALA A 282 8.21 -1.19 8.91
C ALA A 282 8.99 -2.41 9.41
N ALA A 283 10.24 -2.23 9.83
CA ALA A 283 11.06 -3.33 10.33
C ALA A 283 10.43 -3.93 11.59
N ALA A 284 9.98 -3.09 12.52
CA ALA A 284 9.32 -3.51 13.76
C ALA A 284 8.11 -4.43 13.48
N TRP A 285 7.27 -4.08 12.52
CA TRP A 285 6.10 -4.87 12.14
C TRP A 285 6.46 -6.22 11.50
N LEU A 286 7.51 -6.27 10.69
CA LEU A 286 8.02 -7.53 10.12
C LEU A 286 8.57 -8.46 11.22
N LEU A 287 9.24 -7.89 12.22
CA LEU A 287 9.78 -8.63 13.37
C LEU A 287 8.65 -9.17 14.25
N ALA A 288 7.71 -8.31 14.67
CA ALA A 288 6.60 -8.66 15.54
C ALA A 288 5.73 -9.78 14.95
N GLY A 289 5.53 -9.78 13.62
CA GLY A 289 4.77 -10.82 12.95
C GLY A 289 5.54 -12.09 12.59
N SER A 290 6.78 -12.27 13.07
CA SER A 290 7.65 -13.41 12.70
C SER A 290 7.79 -13.60 11.18
N ARG A 291 7.83 -12.49 10.42
CA ARG A 291 7.90 -12.50 8.95
C ARG A 291 9.34 -12.49 8.42
N VAL A 292 10.32 -12.34 9.31
CA VAL A 292 11.74 -12.29 8.98
C VAL A 292 12.38 -13.64 9.26
N THR A 293 12.96 -14.25 8.24
CA THR A 293 13.79 -15.45 8.36
C THR A 293 15.22 -15.06 8.71
N ARG A 294 15.79 -15.75 9.72
CA ARG A 294 17.16 -15.55 10.20
C ARG A 294 17.98 -16.81 9.93
N PRO A 295 18.74 -16.89 8.82
CA PRO A 295 19.61 -18.04 8.59
C PRO A 295 20.78 -18.03 9.59
N ARG A 296 21.39 -19.20 9.84
CA ARG A 296 22.59 -19.33 10.70
C ARG A 296 23.80 -18.59 10.13
N VAL A 297 23.91 -18.55 8.80
CA VAL A 297 24.93 -17.82 8.03
C VAL A 297 24.21 -17.10 6.90
N GLY A 298 24.52 -15.81 6.70
CA GLY A 298 23.99 -15.00 5.60
C GLY A 298 22.97 -13.93 6.02
N ILE A 299 22.35 -13.31 5.02
CA ILE A 299 21.51 -12.11 5.19
C ILE A 299 20.08 -12.49 5.60
N ARG A 300 19.55 -11.77 6.58
CA ARG A 300 18.15 -11.85 6.98
C ARG A 300 17.24 -11.47 5.82
N TRP A 301 16.12 -12.17 5.66
CA TRP A 301 15.21 -11.91 4.54
C TRP A 301 13.76 -12.04 4.97
N PHE A 302 12.84 -11.48 4.19
CA PHE A 302 11.40 -11.61 4.39
C PHE A 302 10.69 -11.88 3.06
N ALA A 303 9.57 -12.60 3.11
CA ALA A 303 8.65 -12.69 1.99
C ALA A 303 7.69 -11.50 2.04
N CYS A 304 7.61 -10.74 0.95
CA CYS A 304 6.77 -9.55 0.86
C CYS A 304 5.30 -9.93 1.12
N PRO A 305 4.63 -9.34 2.13
CA PRO A 305 3.21 -9.62 2.41
C PRO A 305 2.27 -9.33 1.24
N THR A 306 2.65 -8.41 0.35
CA THR A 306 1.83 -7.97 -0.77
C THR A 306 1.88 -8.93 -1.96
N CYS A 307 3.08 -9.34 -2.38
CA CYS A 307 3.29 -10.12 -3.60
C CYS A 307 4.05 -11.44 -3.41
N GLY A 308 4.49 -11.76 -2.20
CA GLY A 308 5.24 -12.98 -1.87
C GLY A 308 6.72 -12.97 -2.26
N ALA A 309 7.22 -11.94 -2.94
CA ALA A 309 8.62 -11.87 -3.36
C ALA A 309 9.58 -11.86 -2.16
N ARG A 310 10.71 -12.59 -2.24
CA ARG A 310 11.74 -12.60 -1.20
C ARG A 310 12.64 -11.38 -1.31
N ASN A 311 12.84 -10.65 -0.21
CA ASN A 311 13.67 -9.45 -0.13
C ASN A 311 14.64 -9.56 1.05
N PHE A 312 15.79 -8.90 0.99
CA PHE A 312 16.64 -8.73 2.16
C PHE A 312 15.96 -7.82 3.18
N PHE A 313 16.16 -8.15 4.45
CA PHE A 313 15.65 -7.39 5.57
C PHE A 313 16.70 -6.39 6.03
N THR A 314 16.29 -5.16 6.26
CA THR A 314 17.08 -4.10 6.87
C THR A 314 16.39 -3.62 8.13
N PRO A 315 17.10 -3.49 9.27
CA PRO A 315 16.53 -2.74 10.40
C PRO A 315 16.32 -1.28 9.97
N ASP A 316 15.30 -0.64 10.55
CA ASP A 316 15.05 0.79 10.40
C ASP A 316 16.17 1.61 11.05
#